data_AF-A0A8T1P6H2-F1
#
_entry.id   AF-A0A8T1P6H2-F1
#
_cell.length_a   1.000
_cell.length_b   1.000
_cell.length_c   1.000
_cell.angle_alpha   90.00
_cell.angle_beta   90.00
_cell.angle_gamma   90.00
#
_symmetry.space_group_name_H-M   'P 1'
#
loop_
_entity.id
_entity.type
_entity.pdbx_description
1 polymer ?
#
loop_
_entity_poly.entity_id
_entity_poly.type
_entity_poly.pdbx_seq_one_letter_code
_entity_poly.pdbx_strand_id
1 'polypeptide(L)'
;MGDTISDKTLEDFYIPDYILVPGSKISNASYIPTCPVIVFINSKSGGQLGGELLVTYRALLNKNQVFDLGEMAPDKVLCQLYLTLEALKCSKDDLAAEIQKRLRIIVAGGDGTASWLLGVVCDLKLPQPPPIATVPLGTGNNLPFSFGWGKKNPGTDQHSVESFLNQVKTAKEMKIDSWHIIMRMKALKEGACDPIAPLELPHSLHAFHRVSQTDKLNMEGYHTFRGGFWNYFSMGMDAQVSYAFHSERKLHPEKFKNQLANQSTYLKLGCTQGWFCASLFHPSSRNIAQLTKVKIMKQGEWEDLCIPRSIRSIVCLNLPSFSGGLNPWGTPNKKKLHDRDLTPPYVDDGLIEIVGFRNAWHGLVLLSPNGHGTRLAQANRIRFEFHKGAADHTFMRLDGEPWKQPLPVDDDTVVVEISHFGQVSMLATPDCRSKSIYDPSSPISHHEEGEDSSIEETMEDFEERKKFGAADTFKFPDEFDVAHLS
;
A
#
# COMPACT_ATOMS: atom_id res chain seq x y z
N MET A 1 -27.53 25.39 27.34
CA MET A 1 -26.50 24.58 28.02
C MET A 1 -26.09 23.40 27.13
N GLY A 2 -25.64 23.67 25.90
CA GLY A 2 -25.40 22.63 24.88
C GLY A 2 -23.98 22.49 24.35
N ASP A 3 -23.11 23.51 24.48
CA ASP A 3 -21.90 23.59 23.66
C ASP A 3 -20.57 23.25 24.37
N THR A 4 -20.60 22.82 25.64
CA THR A 4 -19.36 22.65 26.43
C THR A 4 -18.76 21.24 26.41
N ILE A 5 -19.45 20.27 25.79
CA ILE A 5 -19.01 18.87 25.77
C ILE A 5 -18.19 18.54 24.51
N SER A 6 -18.45 19.18 23.35
CA SER A 6 -17.68 18.94 22.12
C SER A 6 -16.27 19.53 22.18
N ASP A 7 -16.12 20.76 22.70
CA ASP A 7 -14.81 21.44 22.75
C ASP A 7 -13.75 20.65 23.53
N LYS A 8 -14.14 20.04 24.66
CA LYS A 8 -13.23 19.20 25.47
C LYS A 8 -12.75 17.94 24.76
N THR A 9 -13.54 17.43 23.80
CA THR A 9 -13.14 16.21 23.05
C THR A 9 -12.15 16.51 21.93
N LEU A 10 -12.13 17.74 21.41
CA LEU A 10 -11.19 18.11 20.34
C LEU A 10 -9.78 18.41 20.87
N GLU A 11 -9.66 18.86 22.13
CA GLU A 11 -8.37 19.05 22.82
C GLU A 11 -7.50 17.78 22.82
N ASP A 12 -8.13 16.60 22.82
CA ASP A 12 -7.44 15.31 22.78
C ASP A 12 -6.61 15.08 21.52
N PHE A 13 -6.98 15.76 20.43
CA PHE A 13 -6.38 15.59 19.10
C PHE A 13 -5.40 16.71 18.75
N TYR A 14 -5.37 17.78 19.54
CA TYR A 14 -4.69 19.02 19.23
C TYR A 14 -3.15 18.91 19.36
N ILE A 15 -2.43 19.51 18.40
CA ILE A 15 -0.96 19.68 18.46
C ILE A 15 -0.66 21.20 18.40
N PRO A 16 0.11 21.74 19.36
CA PRO A 16 0.51 23.14 19.38
C PRO A 16 1.32 23.59 18.16
N ASP A 17 1.15 24.86 17.77
CA ASP A 17 1.86 25.46 16.62
C ASP A 17 3.39 25.40 16.75
N TYR A 18 3.93 25.50 17.97
CA TYR A 18 5.39 25.48 18.17
C TYR A 18 6.04 24.12 17.87
N ILE A 19 5.24 23.05 17.81
CA ILE A 19 5.68 21.71 17.39
C ILE A 19 5.55 21.54 15.87
N LEU A 20 4.52 22.15 15.27
CA LEU A 20 4.18 21.98 13.85
C LEU A 20 4.92 22.96 12.93
N VAL A 21 5.19 24.17 13.42
CA VAL A 21 5.72 25.29 12.64
C VAL A 21 7.05 25.75 13.26
N PRO A 22 8.18 25.49 12.58
CA PRO A 22 9.51 25.91 13.06
C PRO A 22 9.59 27.41 13.34
N GLY A 23 10.23 27.79 14.45
CA GLY A 23 10.43 29.19 14.84
C GLY A 23 9.22 29.86 15.50
N SER A 24 8.12 29.14 15.71
CA SER A 24 7.00 29.63 16.50
C SER A 24 7.35 29.75 17.98
N LYS A 25 6.73 30.71 18.68
CA LYS A 25 6.97 30.93 20.11
C LYS A 25 6.45 29.73 20.92
N ILE A 26 7.28 29.19 21.79
CA ILE A 26 6.91 28.12 22.71
C ILE A 26 5.75 28.62 23.58
N SER A 27 4.65 27.86 23.61
CA SER A 27 3.55 28.09 24.53
C SER A 27 3.55 26.97 25.57
N ASN A 28 3.42 27.34 26.85
CA ASN A 28 3.20 26.36 27.90
C ASN A 28 1.75 25.85 27.76
N ALA A 29 1.56 24.72 27.09
CA ALA A 29 0.27 24.06 27.07
C ALA A 29 -0.01 23.42 28.43
N SER A 30 -1.19 23.70 28.99
CA SER A 30 -1.65 23.15 30.27
C SER A 30 -2.25 21.74 30.14
N TYR A 31 -2.32 21.20 28.93
CA TYR A 31 -2.98 19.94 28.60
C TYR A 31 -2.10 19.07 27.70
N ILE A 32 -2.01 17.78 28.03
CA ILE A 32 -1.33 16.77 27.21
C ILE A 32 -2.39 16.02 26.41
N PRO A 33 -2.41 16.13 25.08
CA PRO A 33 -3.39 15.45 24.24
C PRO A 33 -3.29 13.93 24.41
N THR A 34 -4.44 13.27 24.51
CA THR A 34 -4.47 11.81 24.66
C THR A 34 -4.28 11.07 23.34
N CYS A 35 -4.57 11.72 22.20
CA CYS A 35 -4.51 11.15 20.87
C CYS A 35 -4.18 12.23 19.82
N PRO A 36 -3.00 12.87 19.87
CA PRO A 36 -2.62 13.87 18.87
C PRO A 36 -2.63 13.26 17.45
N VAL A 37 -3.17 14.00 16.48
CA VAL A 37 -3.31 13.53 15.09
C VAL A 37 -2.64 14.44 14.08
N ILE A 38 -2.09 13.84 13.02
CA ILE A 38 -1.76 14.54 11.77
C ILE A 38 -2.64 13.96 10.67
N VAL A 39 -3.23 14.84 9.86
CA VAL A 39 -4.21 14.46 8.84
C VAL A 39 -3.66 14.81 7.46
N PHE A 40 -3.53 13.80 6.61
CA PHE A 40 -3.18 13.93 5.20
C PHE A 40 -4.41 13.68 4.34
N ILE A 41 -4.74 14.60 3.44
CA ILE A 41 -5.95 14.50 2.62
C ILE A 41 -5.57 14.71 1.16
N ASN A 42 -5.98 13.80 0.29
CA ASN A 42 -5.96 14.06 -1.15
C ASN A 42 -7.28 14.76 -1.53
N SER A 43 -7.23 16.08 -1.71
CA SER A 43 -8.42 16.91 -1.98
C SER A 43 -9.19 16.50 -3.25
N LYS A 44 -8.50 15.87 -4.21
CA LYS A 44 -9.10 15.39 -5.48
C LYS A 44 -9.80 14.03 -5.36
N SER A 45 -9.63 13.32 -4.24
CA SER A 45 -10.24 12.01 -4.02
C SER A 45 -11.74 12.09 -3.68
N GLY A 46 -12.45 10.98 -3.84
CA GLY A 46 -13.86 10.86 -3.44
C GLY A 46 -14.86 11.64 -4.29
N GLY A 47 -14.46 12.19 -5.45
CA GLY A 47 -15.35 13.04 -6.25
C GLY A 47 -15.54 14.44 -5.66
N GLN A 48 -14.46 15.02 -5.11
CA GLN A 48 -14.38 16.31 -4.37
C GLN A 48 -14.71 16.24 -2.87
N LEU A 49 -15.12 15.08 -2.34
CA LEU A 49 -15.29 14.90 -0.89
C LEU A 49 -13.99 15.13 -0.10
N GLY A 50 -12.82 14.89 -0.71
CA GLY A 50 -11.54 15.21 -0.10
C GLY A 50 -11.38 16.71 0.18
N GLY A 51 -11.81 17.58 -0.75
CA GLY A 51 -11.78 19.03 -0.56
C GLY A 51 -12.72 19.49 0.55
N GLU A 52 -13.92 18.91 0.63
CA GLU A 52 -14.85 19.19 1.73
C GLU A 52 -14.28 18.76 3.10
N LEU A 53 -13.73 17.54 3.18
CA LEU A 53 -13.06 17.07 4.40
C LEU A 53 -11.90 17.97 4.81
N LEU A 54 -11.11 18.46 3.84
CA LEU A 54 -10.01 19.37 4.12
C LEU A 54 -10.49 20.64 4.85
N VAL A 55 -11.61 21.21 4.41
CA VAL A 55 -12.23 22.38 5.06
C VAL A 55 -12.69 22.02 6.46
N THR A 56 -13.43 20.92 6.62
CA THR A 56 -13.98 20.51 7.92
C THR A 56 -12.89 20.18 8.93
N TYR A 57 -11.87 19.41 8.56
CA TYR A 57 -10.74 19.11 9.45
C TYR A 57 -9.96 20.36 9.86
N ARG A 58 -9.75 21.32 8.95
CA ARG A 58 -9.07 22.60 9.26
C ARG A 58 -9.92 23.53 10.14
N ALA A 59 -11.24 23.34 10.17
CA ALA A 59 -12.14 24.07 11.06
C ALA A 59 -12.16 23.48 12.49
N LEU A 60 -11.97 22.16 12.62
CA LEU A 60 -12.04 21.45 13.91
C LEU A 60 -10.68 21.29 14.60
N LEU A 61 -9.61 21.13 13.84
CA LEU A 61 -8.25 20.93 14.34
C LEU A 61 -7.40 22.18 14.07
N ASN A 62 -6.19 22.20 14.63
CA ASN A 62 -5.20 23.16 14.19
C ASN A 62 -4.96 22.99 12.67
N LYS A 63 -5.09 24.09 11.90
CA LYS A 63 -4.87 24.08 10.46
C LYS A 63 -3.50 23.54 10.05
N ASN A 64 -2.49 23.67 10.92
CA ASN A 64 -1.13 23.16 10.71
C ASN A 64 -1.00 21.66 10.97
N GLN A 65 -2.07 20.97 11.43
CA GLN A 65 -2.14 19.50 11.53
C GLN A 65 -2.73 18.85 10.27
N VAL A 66 -3.25 19.64 9.33
CA VAL A 66 -4.07 19.16 8.21
C VAL A 66 -3.46 19.58 6.87
N PHE A 67 -2.92 18.59 6.16
CA PHE A 67 -2.13 18.76 4.94
C PHE A 67 -2.88 18.25 3.72
N ASP A 68 -2.93 19.06 2.66
CA ASP A 68 -3.33 18.58 1.33
C ASP A 68 -2.13 17.93 0.64
N LEU A 69 -2.28 16.66 0.28
CA LEU A 69 -1.27 15.87 -0.43
C LEU A 69 -1.00 16.38 -1.85
N GLY A 70 -1.90 17.19 -2.42
CA GLY A 70 -1.67 17.91 -3.67
C GLY A 70 -0.74 19.13 -3.51
N GLU A 71 -0.61 19.67 -2.30
CA GLU A 71 0.21 20.85 -1.99
C GLU A 71 1.57 20.46 -1.40
N MET A 72 1.59 19.47 -0.49
CA MET A 72 2.80 19.06 0.21
C MET A 72 2.88 17.54 0.32
N ALA A 73 4.04 16.99 -0.05
CA ALA A 73 4.30 15.57 0.06
C ALA A 73 4.51 15.16 1.54
N PRO A 74 4.05 13.94 1.94
CA PRO A 74 4.07 13.54 3.34
C PRO A 74 5.49 13.40 3.92
N ASP A 75 6.48 13.06 3.10
CA ASP A 75 7.88 12.94 3.50
C ASP A 75 8.41 14.26 4.07
N LYS A 76 8.13 15.38 3.38
CA LYS A 76 8.53 16.72 3.84
C LYS A 76 7.89 17.08 5.17
N VAL A 77 6.60 16.79 5.32
CA VAL A 77 5.84 17.07 6.55
C VAL A 77 6.39 16.26 7.71
N LEU A 78 6.55 14.95 7.53
CA LEU A 78 6.99 14.05 8.59
C LEU A 78 8.45 14.30 8.97
N CYS A 79 9.36 14.50 8.01
CA CYS A 79 10.74 14.91 8.28
C CYS A 79 10.78 16.17 9.15
N GLN A 80 10.05 17.22 8.75
CA GLN A 80 10.04 18.48 9.50
C GLN A 80 9.48 18.31 10.90
N LEU A 81 8.36 17.59 11.05
CA LEU A 81 7.74 17.34 12.35
C LEU A 81 8.69 16.59 13.28
N TYR A 82 9.35 15.53 12.79
CA TYR A 82 10.25 14.72 13.62
C TYR A 82 11.55 15.44 13.97
N LEU A 83 12.08 16.29 13.08
CA LEU A 83 13.21 17.17 13.42
C LEU A 83 12.83 18.15 14.54
N THR A 84 11.64 18.76 14.46
CA THR A 84 11.16 19.67 15.51
C THR A 84 10.94 18.93 16.83
N LEU A 85 10.29 17.76 16.80
CA LEU A 85 10.04 16.94 17.99
C LEU A 85 11.35 16.53 18.68
N GLU A 86 12.37 16.12 17.91
CA GLU A 86 13.65 15.73 18.49
C GLU A 86 14.40 16.93 19.09
N ALA A 87 14.41 18.08 18.41
CA ALA A 87 15.02 19.30 18.96
C ALA A 87 14.35 19.75 20.27
N LEU A 88 13.02 19.65 20.35
CA LEU A 88 12.25 19.98 21.56
C LEU A 88 12.51 18.97 22.69
N LYS A 89 12.61 17.67 22.38
CA LYS A 89 12.99 16.64 23.35
C LYS A 89 14.39 16.85 23.92
N CYS A 90 15.36 17.23 23.07
CA CYS A 90 16.70 17.62 23.52
C CYS A 90 16.66 18.83 24.47
N SER A 91 15.70 19.73 24.26
CA SER A 91 15.43 20.89 25.12
C SER A 91 14.58 20.55 26.36
N LYS A 92 14.31 19.27 26.63
CA LYS A 92 13.50 18.74 27.73
C LYS A 92 12.03 19.20 27.73
N ASP A 93 11.44 19.33 26.55
CA ASP A 93 10.00 19.52 26.41
C ASP A 93 9.26 18.18 26.57
N ASP A 94 8.64 17.97 27.74
CA ASP A 94 7.88 16.76 28.06
C ASP A 94 6.65 16.58 27.16
N LEU A 95 6.04 17.68 26.69
CA LEU A 95 4.87 17.63 25.83
C LEU A 95 5.23 17.11 24.44
N ALA A 96 6.36 17.54 23.88
CA ALA A 96 6.86 17.01 22.61
C ALA A 96 7.11 15.50 22.68
N ALA A 97 7.68 15.01 23.79
CA ALA A 97 7.90 13.58 24.01
C ALA A 97 6.58 12.79 24.07
N GLU A 98 5.60 13.28 24.82
CA GLU A 98 4.28 12.64 24.92
C GLU A 98 3.49 12.71 23.61
N ILE A 99 3.62 13.80 22.84
CA ILE A 99 3.00 13.92 21.52
C ILE A 99 3.58 12.90 20.56
N GLN A 100 4.91 12.76 20.46
CA GLN A 100 5.54 11.76 19.60
C GLN A 100 5.05 10.34 19.96
N LYS A 101 4.99 10.02 21.25
CA LYS A 101 4.60 8.70 21.74
C LYS A 101 3.14 8.33 21.44
N ARG A 102 2.24 9.32 21.40
CA ARG A 102 0.78 9.12 21.23
C ARG A 102 0.28 9.48 19.83
N LEU A 103 1.18 9.94 18.96
CA LEU A 103 0.86 10.43 17.63
C LEU A 103 0.16 9.36 16.80
N ARG A 104 -0.93 9.73 16.14
CA ARG A 104 -1.61 8.92 15.12
C ARG A 104 -1.68 9.69 13.82
N ILE A 105 -1.72 8.97 12.71
CA ILE A 105 -1.87 9.58 11.38
C ILE A 105 -3.21 9.18 10.78
N ILE A 106 -3.89 10.13 10.17
CA ILE A 106 -5.10 9.89 9.36
C ILE A 106 -4.75 10.20 7.90
N VAL A 107 -5.08 9.29 6.99
CA VAL A 107 -4.96 9.51 5.55
C VAL A 107 -6.30 9.36 4.85
N ALA A 108 -6.71 10.40 4.12
CA ALA A 108 -7.94 10.39 3.35
C ALA A 108 -7.66 10.35 1.84
N GLY A 109 -8.03 9.24 1.20
CA GLY A 109 -7.74 8.98 -0.20
C GLY A 109 -8.21 7.61 -0.66
N GLY A 110 -7.75 7.18 -1.84
CA GLY A 110 -7.87 5.78 -2.26
C GLY A 110 -6.72 4.91 -1.73
N ASP A 111 -6.75 3.61 -2.04
CA ASP A 111 -5.72 2.66 -1.61
C ASP A 111 -4.29 3.10 -2.01
N GLY A 112 -4.10 3.64 -3.23
CA GLY A 112 -2.80 4.18 -3.66
C GLY A 112 -2.31 5.39 -2.84
N THR A 113 -3.21 6.29 -2.42
CA THR A 113 -2.85 7.42 -1.53
C THR A 113 -2.37 6.92 -0.17
N ALA A 114 -3.08 5.93 0.41
CA ALA A 114 -2.70 5.34 1.68
C ALA A 114 -1.36 4.59 1.57
N SER A 115 -1.15 3.85 0.48
CA SER A 115 0.07 3.08 0.21
C SER A 115 1.28 3.98 0.01
N TRP A 116 1.11 5.13 -0.65
CA TRP A 116 2.16 6.15 -0.74
C TRP A 116 2.63 6.63 0.64
N LEU A 117 1.68 6.95 1.54
CA LEU A 117 2.01 7.38 2.90
C LEU A 117 2.67 6.26 3.73
N LEU A 118 2.19 5.02 3.61
CA LEU A 118 2.81 3.86 4.26
C LEU A 118 4.25 3.66 3.79
N GLY A 119 4.51 3.81 2.49
CA GLY A 119 5.86 3.78 1.92
C GLY A 119 6.76 4.88 2.47
N VAL A 120 6.25 6.11 2.58
CA VAL A 120 7.00 7.22 3.22
C VAL A 120 7.35 6.87 4.66
N VAL A 121 6.40 6.42 5.47
CA VAL A 121 6.67 6.07 6.89
C VAL A 121 7.73 4.98 7.01
N CYS A 122 7.69 3.98 6.14
CA CYS A 122 8.70 2.92 6.12
C CYS A 122 10.09 3.43 5.71
N ASP A 123 10.17 4.24 4.65
CA ASP A 123 11.43 4.74 4.11
C ASP A 123 12.12 5.75 5.05
N LEU A 124 11.32 6.54 5.77
CA LEU A 124 11.82 7.51 6.74
C LEU A 124 12.37 6.86 8.00
N LYS A 125 12.11 5.57 8.30
CA LYS A 125 12.65 4.89 9.50
C LYS A 125 12.49 5.73 10.78
N LEU A 126 11.32 6.36 10.94
CA LEU A 126 11.03 7.29 12.02
C LEU A 126 11.17 6.61 13.39
N PRO A 127 11.71 7.28 14.42
CA PRO A 127 11.71 6.74 15.77
C PRO A 127 10.27 6.69 16.31
N GLN A 128 9.79 5.50 16.68
CA GLN A 128 8.38 5.26 17.08
C GLN A 128 7.39 5.69 15.97
N PRO A 129 7.36 4.99 14.83
CA PRO A 129 6.50 5.36 13.71
C PRO A 129 5.02 5.27 14.13
N PRO A 130 4.21 6.31 13.84
CA PRO A 130 2.84 6.40 14.34
C PRO A 130 1.91 5.51 13.50
N PRO A 131 0.89 4.88 14.10
CA PRO A 131 -0.04 4.03 13.38
C PRO A 131 -0.99 4.86 12.49
N ILE A 132 -1.36 4.31 11.34
CA ILE A 132 -2.14 5.02 10.32
C ILE A 132 -3.60 4.52 10.25
N ALA A 133 -4.56 5.44 10.31
CA ALA A 133 -5.97 5.22 9.96
C ALA A 133 -6.26 5.70 8.54
N THR A 134 -7.08 4.93 7.81
CA THR A 134 -7.42 5.22 6.41
C THR A 134 -8.88 5.63 6.27
N VAL A 135 -9.14 6.81 5.72
CA VAL A 135 -10.48 7.30 5.37
C VAL A 135 -10.81 6.88 3.92
N PRO A 136 -11.89 6.13 3.68
CA PRO A 136 -12.22 5.53 2.38
C PRO A 136 -12.75 6.55 1.35
N LEU A 137 -11.87 7.20 0.56
CA LEU A 137 -12.28 8.12 -0.52
C LEU A 137 -12.08 7.56 -1.94
N GLY A 138 -11.66 6.30 -2.07
CA GLY A 138 -11.50 5.60 -3.34
C GLY A 138 -12.77 4.87 -3.83
N THR A 139 -12.66 4.23 -4.99
CA THR A 139 -13.74 3.38 -5.53
C THR A 139 -13.69 1.95 -4.96
N GLY A 140 -12.48 1.42 -4.72
CA GLY A 140 -12.23 0.08 -4.20
C GLY A 140 -12.21 0.01 -2.67
N ASN A 141 -11.40 0.86 -2.03
CA ASN A 141 -11.30 1.03 -0.57
C ASN A 141 -11.02 -0.27 0.16
N ASN A 142 -9.99 -1.00 -0.28
CA ASN A 142 -9.69 -2.31 0.26
C ASN A 142 -8.91 -2.26 1.58
N LEU A 143 -7.95 -1.35 1.70
CA LEU A 143 -7.23 -1.07 2.97
C LEU A 143 -8.22 -0.66 4.08
N PRO A 144 -8.99 0.44 3.95
CA PRO A 144 -9.94 0.84 4.98
C PRO A 144 -10.96 -0.23 5.31
N PHE A 145 -11.44 -0.98 4.30
CA PHE A 145 -12.38 -2.07 4.54
C PHE A 145 -11.76 -3.24 5.34
N SER A 146 -10.50 -3.60 5.07
CA SER A 146 -9.83 -4.70 5.78
C SER A 146 -9.63 -4.40 7.25
N PHE A 147 -9.36 -3.13 7.58
CA PHE A 147 -9.13 -2.65 8.95
C PHE A 147 -10.40 -2.09 9.66
N GLY A 148 -11.57 -2.27 9.06
CA GLY A 148 -12.85 -1.94 9.70
C GLY A 148 -13.27 -0.47 9.64
N TRP A 149 -12.64 0.35 8.80
CA TRP A 149 -13.04 1.76 8.53
C TRP A 149 -14.19 1.88 7.52
N GLY A 150 -14.61 0.75 6.96
CA GLY A 150 -15.71 0.67 6.00
C GLY A 150 -15.26 0.87 4.54
N LYS A 151 -16.22 0.63 3.64
CA LYS A 151 -15.99 0.68 2.18
C LYS A 151 -16.53 1.96 1.54
N LYS A 152 -17.58 2.53 2.11
CA LYS A 152 -18.30 3.67 1.54
C LYS A 152 -17.58 4.98 1.87
N ASN A 153 -17.70 5.95 0.98
CA ASN A 153 -17.24 7.30 1.27
C ASN A 153 -17.90 7.82 2.56
N PRO A 154 -17.14 8.50 3.45
CA PRO A 154 -17.66 9.04 4.69
C PRO A 154 -18.54 10.28 4.45
N GLY A 155 -19.29 10.70 5.46
CA GLY A 155 -19.83 12.05 5.52
C GLY A 155 -18.72 13.08 5.73
N THR A 156 -18.91 14.29 5.22
CA THR A 156 -17.90 15.38 5.23
C THR A 156 -18.24 16.51 6.21
N ASP A 157 -19.40 16.43 6.85
CA ASP A 157 -19.85 17.37 7.88
C ASP A 157 -19.09 17.20 9.20
N GLN A 158 -19.19 18.20 10.07
CA GLN A 158 -18.52 18.24 11.37
C GLN A 158 -18.78 17.00 12.23
N HIS A 159 -20.04 16.57 12.34
CA HIS A 159 -20.41 15.42 13.19
C HIS A 159 -19.80 14.12 12.64
N SER A 160 -19.79 13.95 11.32
CA SER A 160 -19.12 12.80 10.68
C SER A 160 -17.62 12.77 10.96
N VAL A 161 -16.94 13.93 10.91
CA VAL A 161 -15.49 14.03 11.19
C VAL A 161 -15.18 13.80 12.66
N GLU A 162 -15.96 14.38 13.58
CA GLU A 162 -15.81 14.13 15.02
C GLU A 162 -16.04 12.66 15.38
N SER A 163 -17.04 12.02 14.76
CA SER A 163 -17.28 10.58 14.91
C SER A 163 -16.07 9.76 14.45
N PHE A 164 -15.47 10.12 13.32
CA PHE A 164 -14.27 9.45 12.81
C PHE A 164 -13.06 9.64 13.75
N LEU A 165 -12.84 10.86 14.26
CA LEU A 165 -11.77 11.14 15.24
C LEU A 165 -11.93 10.29 16.52
N ASN A 166 -13.15 10.13 17.01
CA ASN A 166 -13.43 9.25 18.16
C ASN A 166 -13.18 7.77 17.87
N GLN A 167 -13.49 7.30 16.64
CA GLN A 167 -13.10 5.96 16.21
C GLN A 167 -11.57 5.82 16.15
N VAL A 168 -10.86 6.83 15.62
CA VAL A 168 -9.40 6.87 15.60
C VAL A 168 -8.82 6.79 17.01
N LYS A 169 -9.40 7.48 18.00
CA LYS A 169 -8.95 7.43 19.41
C LYS A 169 -9.09 6.03 20.03
N THR A 170 -10.16 5.32 19.70
CA THR A 170 -10.48 4.01 20.30
C THR A 170 -9.93 2.81 19.50
N ALA A 171 -9.47 3.04 18.27
CA ALA A 171 -8.87 2.03 17.43
C ALA A 171 -7.59 1.45 18.04
N LYS A 172 -7.34 0.18 17.75
CA LYS A 172 -6.16 -0.57 18.20
C LYS A 172 -5.10 -0.59 17.12
N GLU A 173 -3.86 -0.66 17.53
CA GLU A 173 -2.75 -0.88 16.60
C GLU A 173 -2.71 -2.33 16.16
N MET A 174 -2.51 -2.55 14.85
CA MET A 174 -2.31 -3.84 14.22
C MET A 174 -1.12 -3.73 13.26
N LYS A 175 -0.19 -4.69 13.34
CA LYS A 175 0.91 -4.78 12.38
C LYS A 175 0.40 -5.34 11.07
N ILE A 176 0.97 -4.86 9.97
CA ILE A 176 0.77 -5.39 8.64
C ILE A 176 2.11 -5.50 7.93
N ASP A 177 2.31 -6.59 7.20
CA ASP A 177 3.46 -6.83 6.36
C ASP A 177 3.53 -5.82 5.22
N SER A 178 4.75 -5.37 4.96
CA SER A 178 5.11 -4.49 3.87
C SER A 178 5.85 -5.31 2.83
N TRP A 179 5.42 -5.20 1.57
CA TRP A 179 5.98 -5.99 0.47
C TRP A 179 6.74 -5.11 -0.50
N HIS A 180 7.99 -5.49 -0.76
CA HIS A 180 8.85 -4.83 -1.73
C HIS A 180 8.65 -5.45 -3.10
N ILE A 181 8.51 -4.63 -4.14
CA ILE A 181 8.49 -5.05 -5.53
C ILE A 181 9.69 -4.44 -6.27
N ILE A 182 10.45 -5.28 -6.93
CA ILE A 182 11.57 -4.89 -7.80
C ILE A 182 11.25 -5.35 -9.22
N MET A 183 11.27 -4.43 -10.17
CA MET A 183 11.11 -4.72 -11.59
C MET A 183 12.37 -4.30 -12.34
N ARG A 184 12.99 -5.26 -13.03
CA ARG A 184 14.19 -5.04 -13.84
C ARG A 184 13.86 -5.27 -15.31
N MET A 185 14.25 -4.33 -16.16
CA MET A 185 14.10 -4.42 -17.62
C MET A 185 15.24 -3.73 -18.33
N LYS A 186 15.58 -4.17 -19.54
CA LYS A 186 16.65 -3.54 -20.32
C LYS A 186 16.24 -2.13 -20.80
N ALA A 187 17.16 -1.18 -20.71
CA ALA A 187 17.05 0.13 -21.32
C ALA A 187 17.09 -0.02 -22.84
N LEU A 188 16.12 0.59 -23.54
CA LEU A 188 16.04 0.54 -25.00
C LEU A 188 17.24 1.27 -25.61
N LYS A 189 18.01 0.58 -26.47
CA LYS A 189 19.08 1.21 -27.27
C LYS A 189 18.46 1.78 -28.55
N GLU A 190 18.49 3.11 -28.68
CA GLU A 190 18.09 3.92 -29.86
C GLU A 190 16.59 4.00 -30.22
N GLY A 191 16.04 5.19 -29.98
CA GLY A 191 14.75 5.70 -30.43
C GLY A 191 14.50 7.04 -29.74
N ALA A 192 13.84 8.01 -30.38
CA ALA A 192 13.56 9.34 -29.82
C ALA A 192 12.53 9.31 -28.66
N CYS A 193 12.79 8.49 -27.64
CA CYS A 193 11.99 8.31 -26.44
C CYS A 193 12.96 8.09 -25.27
N ASP A 194 13.65 9.17 -24.91
CA ASP A 194 14.38 9.26 -23.65
C ASP A 194 13.43 9.89 -22.61
N PRO A 195 13.13 9.24 -21.48
CA PRO A 195 12.99 7.79 -21.32
C PRO A 195 11.62 7.35 -21.88
N ILE A 196 11.34 6.04 -21.95
CA ILE A 196 10.02 5.42 -22.20
C ILE A 196 8.90 6.44 -21.91
N ALA A 197 8.09 6.85 -22.92
CA ALA A 197 6.97 7.79 -22.70
C ALA A 197 6.30 7.40 -21.39
N PRO A 198 6.36 8.23 -20.32
CA PRO A 198 6.48 7.75 -18.96
C PRO A 198 5.43 6.68 -18.78
N LEU A 199 5.88 5.43 -18.60
CA LEU A 199 5.02 4.41 -18.04
C LEU A 199 4.34 5.12 -16.89
N GLU A 200 3.00 5.26 -16.96
CA GLU A 200 2.25 5.85 -15.87
C GLU A 200 2.28 4.83 -14.73
N LEU A 201 3.46 4.67 -14.13
CA LEU A 201 3.73 3.75 -13.07
C LEU A 201 2.95 4.22 -11.85
N PRO A 202 2.53 3.27 -10.99
CA PRO A 202 1.98 3.59 -9.69
C PRO A 202 2.85 4.61 -8.94
N HIS A 203 2.24 5.48 -8.14
CA HIS A 203 2.98 6.43 -7.32
C HIS A 203 3.93 5.73 -6.33
N SER A 204 3.63 4.48 -5.99
CA SER A 204 4.44 3.65 -5.10
C SER A 204 5.61 2.95 -5.79
N LEU A 205 5.78 3.11 -7.11
CA LEU A 205 6.84 2.48 -7.89
C LEU A 205 7.76 3.54 -8.54
N HIS A 206 9.02 3.55 -8.12
CA HIS A 206 9.99 4.58 -8.45
C HIS A 206 11.13 4.03 -9.31
N ALA A 207 11.54 4.79 -10.31
CA ALA A 207 12.74 4.48 -11.08
C ALA A 207 13.99 4.63 -10.18
N PHE A 208 14.80 3.57 -10.11
CA PHE A 208 16.05 3.53 -9.37
C PHE A 208 17.15 4.15 -10.25
N HIS A 209 17.27 5.49 -10.24
CA HIS A 209 18.33 6.21 -11.00
C HIS A 209 19.30 6.99 -10.07
N ARG A 210 19.18 6.85 -8.74
CA ARG A 210 19.92 7.64 -7.73
C ARG A 210 20.90 6.81 -6.89
N VAL A 211 21.70 5.92 -7.50
CA VAL A 211 22.82 5.27 -6.79
C VAL A 211 24.09 5.30 -7.66
N SER A 212 25.24 5.40 -6.99
CA SER A 212 26.60 5.57 -7.51
C SER A 212 26.93 4.68 -8.72
N GLN A 213 27.74 5.20 -9.65
CA GLN A 213 28.34 4.46 -10.79
C GLN A 213 29.17 3.24 -10.37
N THR A 214 29.45 3.07 -9.07
CA THR A 214 30.26 1.99 -8.51
C THR A 214 29.45 0.75 -8.11
N ASP A 215 28.12 0.77 -8.29
CA ASP A 215 27.26 -0.39 -8.02
C ASP A 215 27.42 -1.46 -9.11
N LYS A 216 27.88 -2.65 -8.73
CA LYS A 216 28.10 -3.78 -9.65
C LYS A 216 26.80 -4.32 -10.28
N LEU A 217 25.64 -4.00 -9.71
CA LEU A 217 24.32 -4.40 -10.18
C LEU A 217 23.64 -3.35 -11.08
N ASN A 218 24.24 -2.18 -11.25
CA ASN A 218 23.92 -1.29 -12.36
C ASN A 218 24.45 -1.94 -13.64
N MET A 219 23.75 -2.98 -14.12
CA MET A 219 24.04 -3.60 -15.40
C MET A 219 23.84 -2.53 -16.47
N GLU A 220 24.94 -2.11 -17.08
CA GLU A 220 24.94 -1.08 -18.10
C GLU A 220 23.87 -1.39 -19.16
N GLY A 221 22.87 -0.53 -19.26
CA GLY A 221 21.72 -0.74 -20.15
C GLY A 221 20.51 -1.46 -19.55
N TYR A 222 20.31 -1.48 -18.22
CA TYR A 222 19.05 -1.89 -17.57
C TYR A 222 18.45 -0.77 -16.70
N HIS A 223 17.12 -0.66 -16.69
CA HIS A 223 16.35 0.13 -15.75
C HIS A 223 15.78 -0.76 -14.64
N THR A 224 16.03 -0.37 -13.39
CA THR A 224 15.43 -0.98 -12.21
C THR A 224 14.36 -0.03 -11.65
N PHE A 225 13.20 -0.59 -11.33
CA PHE A 225 12.13 0.10 -10.61
C PHE A 225 11.89 -0.60 -9.29
N ARG A 226 11.67 0.15 -8.23
CA ARG A 226 11.41 -0.38 -6.89
C ARG A 226 10.19 0.28 -6.27
N GLY A 227 9.48 -0.43 -5.42
CA GLY A 227 8.27 0.09 -4.80
C GLY A 227 7.75 -0.75 -3.65
N GLY A 228 6.83 -0.19 -2.89
CA GLY A 228 6.17 -0.86 -1.77
C GLY A 228 4.70 -1.08 -2.04
N PHE A 229 4.12 -2.14 -1.48
CA PHE A 229 2.68 -2.33 -1.47
C PHE A 229 2.18 -3.02 -0.20
N TRP A 230 0.94 -2.75 0.17
CA TRP A 230 0.27 -3.22 1.39
C TRP A 230 -1.05 -3.93 1.12
N ASN A 231 -1.54 -3.92 -0.11
CA ASN A 231 -2.84 -4.49 -0.45
C ASN A 231 -2.67 -5.69 -1.39
N TYR A 232 -2.24 -5.45 -2.64
CA TYR A 232 -1.96 -6.53 -3.58
C TYR A 232 -1.15 -6.07 -4.79
N PHE A 233 -0.47 -7.04 -5.39
CA PHE A 233 0.00 -6.98 -6.77
C PHE A 233 -0.87 -7.88 -7.64
N SER A 234 -1.21 -7.48 -8.87
CA SER A 234 -1.87 -8.35 -9.82
C SER A 234 -1.40 -8.17 -11.26
N MET A 235 -1.55 -9.23 -12.04
CA MET A 235 -1.17 -9.27 -13.45
C MET A 235 -2.20 -10.03 -14.30
N GLY A 236 -2.39 -9.57 -15.53
CA GLY A 236 -3.21 -10.23 -16.55
C GLY A 236 -4.62 -9.65 -16.64
N MET A 237 -5.62 -10.52 -16.75
CA MET A 237 -7.01 -10.15 -17.01
C MET A 237 -7.56 -9.04 -16.08
N ASP A 238 -7.43 -9.17 -14.75
CA ASP A 238 -8.03 -8.18 -13.83
C ASP A 238 -7.37 -6.80 -13.99
N ALA A 239 -6.03 -6.79 -14.10
CA ALA A 239 -5.26 -5.57 -14.29
C ALA A 239 -5.64 -4.88 -15.60
N GLN A 240 -5.96 -5.63 -16.67
CA GLN A 240 -6.44 -5.06 -17.93
C GLN A 240 -7.80 -4.36 -17.80
N VAL A 241 -8.74 -4.94 -17.04
CA VAL A 241 -10.03 -4.30 -16.75
C VAL A 241 -9.81 -3.03 -15.94
N SER A 242 -8.92 -3.09 -14.94
CA SER A 242 -8.57 -1.93 -14.14
C SER A 242 -7.91 -0.82 -14.95
N TYR A 243 -7.01 -1.17 -15.87
CA TYR A 243 -6.35 -0.21 -16.76
C TYR A 243 -7.37 0.54 -17.61
N ALA A 244 -8.30 -0.17 -18.26
CA ALA A 244 -9.34 0.47 -19.06
C ALA A 244 -10.24 1.39 -18.23
N PHE A 245 -10.63 0.96 -17.02
CA PHE A 245 -11.39 1.81 -16.10
C PHE A 245 -10.63 3.08 -15.72
N HIS A 246 -9.34 2.96 -15.40
CA HIS A 246 -8.50 4.10 -15.03
C HIS A 246 -8.29 5.07 -16.19
N SER A 247 -8.05 4.56 -17.41
CA SER A 247 -7.95 5.38 -18.61
C SER A 247 -9.25 6.14 -18.90
N GLU A 248 -10.40 5.48 -18.82
CA GLU A 248 -11.72 6.13 -18.99
C GLU A 248 -11.94 7.21 -17.92
N ARG A 249 -11.57 6.92 -16.66
CA ARG A 249 -11.66 7.89 -15.55
C ARG A 249 -10.78 9.12 -15.77
N LYS A 250 -9.59 8.95 -16.33
CA LYS A 250 -8.69 10.06 -16.68
C LYS A 250 -9.25 10.91 -17.82
N LEU A 251 -9.83 10.28 -18.83
CA LEU A 251 -10.39 10.97 -20.00
C LEU A 251 -11.70 11.69 -19.69
N HIS A 252 -12.53 11.13 -18.79
CA HIS A 252 -13.87 11.61 -18.50
C HIS A 252 -14.15 11.74 -16.99
N PRO A 253 -13.35 12.52 -16.23
CA PRO A 253 -13.45 12.61 -14.77
C PRO A 253 -14.84 13.03 -14.28
N GLU A 254 -15.60 13.78 -15.09
CA GLU A 254 -16.96 14.21 -14.81
C GLU A 254 -17.95 13.04 -14.63
N LYS A 255 -17.70 11.90 -15.27
CA LYS A 255 -18.54 10.69 -15.16
C LYS A 255 -18.27 9.88 -13.89
N PHE A 256 -17.15 10.15 -13.20
CA PHE A 256 -16.65 9.29 -12.12
C PHE A 256 -16.74 9.91 -10.72
N LYS A 257 -17.77 10.72 -10.48
CA LYS A 257 -17.99 11.41 -9.18
C LYS A 257 -18.61 10.52 -8.11
N ASN A 258 -19.34 9.48 -8.50
CA ASN A 258 -20.13 8.66 -7.60
C ASN A 258 -19.55 7.25 -7.45
N GLN A 259 -19.26 6.83 -6.23
CA GLN A 259 -18.62 5.54 -5.95
C GLN A 259 -19.41 4.34 -6.54
N LEU A 260 -20.73 4.32 -6.42
CA LEU A 260 -21.59 3.26 -6.97
C LEU A 260 -21.59 3.26 -8.51
N ALA A 261 -21.65 4.43 -9.13
CA ALA A 261 -21.58 4.56 -10.59
C ALA A 261 -20.22 4.07 -11.10
N ASN A 262 -19.14 4.39 -10.39
CA ASN A 262 -17.78 3.94 -10.69
C ASN A 262 -17.68 2.40 -10.64
N GLN A 263 -18.21 1.78 -9.58
CA GLN A 263 -18.27 0.33 -9.46
C GLN A 263 -19.07 -0.33 -10.59
N SER A 264 -20.19 0.28 -11.01
CA SER A 264 -21.00 -0.18 -12.13
C SER A 264 -20.25 -0.09 -13.47
N THR A 265 -19.56 1.02 -13.73
CA THR A 265 -18.73 1.19 -14.93
C THR A 265 -17.59 0.17 -14.97
N TYR A 266 -16.95 -0.10 -13.83
CA TYR A 266 -15.92 -1.14 -13.72
C TYR A 266 -16.46 -2.53 -14.12
N LEU A 267 -17.63 -2.90 -13.60
CA LEU A 267 -18.29 -4.15 -13.95
C LEU A 267 -18.65 -4.20 -15.45
N LYS A 268 -19.18 -3.10 -16.00
CA LYS A 268 -19.51 -2.99 -17.43
C LYS A 268 -18.28 -3.19 -18.31
N LEU A 269 -17.14 -2.60 -17.97
CA LEU A 269 -15.88 -2.77 -18.70
C LEU A 269 -15.36 -4.21 -18.63
N GLY A 270 -15.49 -4.86 -17.48
CA GLY A 270 -15.19 -6.30 -17.34
C GLY A 270 -16.02 -7.16 -18.30
N CYS A 271 -17.31 -6.81 -18.48
CA CYS A 271 -18.20 -7.46 -19.44
C CYS A 271 -17.80 -7.20 -20.90
N THR A 272 -17.55 -5.94 -21.28
CA THR A 272 -17.30 -5.56 -22.68
C THR A 272 -15.95 -6.02 -23.21
N GLN A 273 -14.96 -6.25 -22.36
CA GLN A 273 -13.67 -6.82 -22.76
C GLN A 273 -13.74 -8.33 -23.11
N GLY A 274 -14.92 -8.95 -23.10
CA GLY A 274 -15.10 -10.33 -23.54
C GLY A 274 -14.55 -11.38 -22.56
N TRP A 275 -14.17 -10.99 -21.35
CA TRP A 275 -13.62 -11.90 -20.33
C TRP A 275 -14.64 -12.89 -19.77
N PHE A 276 -15.93 -12.62 -19.93
CA PHE A 276 -17.01 -13.58 -19.68
C PHE A 276 -17.10 -14.65 -20.78
N CYS A 277 -16.64 -14.35 -21.98
CA CYS A 277 -16.60 -15.27 -23.11
C CYS A 277 -15.13 -15.52 -23.52
N ALA A 278 -14.24 -15.65 -22.53
CA ALA A 278 -12.80 -15.71 -22.76
C ALA A 278 -12.34 -16.90 -23.62
N SER A 279 -13.13 -17.99 -23.67
CA SER A 279 -12.89 -19.10 -24.59
C SER A 279 -13.17 -18.78 -26.06
N LEU A 280 -14.00 -17.75 -26.33
CA LEU A 280 -14.43 -17.35 -27.66
C LEU A 280 -13.64 -16.14 -28.19
N PHE A 281 -13.32 -15.16 -27.32
CA PHE A 281 -12.73 -13.89 -27.74
C PHE A 281 -11.25 -13.73 -27.43
N HIS A 282 -10.66 -14.61 -26.62
CA HIS A 282 -9.27 -14.49 -26.20
C HIS A 282 -8.51 -15.78 -26.52
N PRO A 283 -7.37 -15.69 -27.25
CA PRO A 283 -6.55 -16.85 -27.59
C PRO A 283 -6.22 -17.71 -26.37
N SER A 284 -6.22 -19.03 -26.53
CA SER A 284 -5.79 -19.98 -25.49
C SER A 284 -4.34 -19.75 -25.06
N SER A 285 -3.54 -19.08 -25.89
CA SER A 285 -2.16 -18.70 -25.61
C SER A 285 -2.01 -17.51 -24.66
N ARG A 286 -3.04 -16.68 -24.48
CA ARG A 286 -3.00 -15.55 -23.53
C ARG A 286 -3.28 -16.02 -22.10
N ASN A 287 -2.37 -16.82 -21.56
CA ASN A 287 -2.40 -17.33 -20.19
C ASN A 287 -1.07 -17.10 -19.48
N ILE A 288 -1.10 -17.07 -18.14
CA ILE A 288 0.07 -16.67 -17.34
C ILE A 288 1.23 -17.67 -17.49
N ALA A 289 0.93 -18.96 -17.63
CA ALA A 289 1.95 -20.01 -17.77
C ALA A 289 2.76 -19.89 -19.08
N GLN A 290 2.21 -19.27 -20.12
CA GLN A 290 2.94 -18.98 -21.35
C GLN A 290 3.69 -17.66 -21.30
N LEU A 291 3.20 -16.68 -20.54
CA LEU A 291 3.82 -15.37 -20.42
C LEU A 291 5.07 -15.40 -19.55
N THR A 292 5.06 -16.16 -18.45
CA THR A 292 6.13 -16.12 -17.46
C THR A 292 6.44 -17.50 -16.89
N LYS A 293 7.71 -17.70 -16.53
CA LYS A 293 8.11 -18.67 -15.52
C LYS A 293 7.90 -18.02 -14.16
N VAL A 294 7.32 -18.76 -13.21
CA VAL A 294 7.06 -18.28 -11.85
C VAL A 294 7.85 -19.13 -10.87
N LYS A 295 8.59 -18.47 -10.00
CA LYS A 295 9.31 -19.10 -8.89
C LYS A 295 8.83 -18.53 -7.58
N ILE A 296 8.81 -19.35 -6.53
CA ILE A 296 8.52 -18.91 -5.17
C ILE A 296 9.62 -19.39 -4.24
N MET A 297 9.84 -18.66 -3.16
CA MET A 297 10.77 -19.07 -2.11
C MET A 297 10.00 -19.74 -0.99
N LYS A 298 10.40 -20.98 -0.66
CA LYS A 298 9.91 -21.73 0.50
C LYS A 298 11.10 -22.27 1.27
N GLN A 299 11.10 -22.06 2.59
CA GLN A 299 12.17 -22.56 3.48
C GLN A 299 13.59 -22.15 3.01
N GLY A 300 13.72 -20.95 2.44
CA GLY A 300 14.99 -20.40 1.93
C GLY A 300 15.38 -20.82 0.51
N GLU A 301 14.70 -21.80 -0.09
CA GLU A 301 15.03 -22.31 -1.43
C GLU A 301 14.02 -21.83 -2.49
N TRP A 302 14.52 -21.55 -3.69
CA TRP A 302 13.69 -21.20 -4.84
C TRP A 302 13.12 -22.46 -5.51
N GLU A 303 11.80 -22.56 -5.60
CA GLU A 303 11.10 -23.61 -6.33
C GLU A 303 10.28 -23.07 -7.51
N ASP A 304 10.16 -23.86 -8.57
CA ASP A 304 9.32 -23.52 -9.72
C ASP A 304 7.83 -23.71 -9.35
N LEU A 305 7.03 -22.64 -9.43
CA LEU A 305 5.60 -22.70 -9.20
C LEU A 305 4.85 -23.08 -10.49
N CYS A 306 4.27 -24.28 -10.52
CA CYS A 306 3.49 -24.73 -11.68
C CYS A 306 2.17 -23.96 -11.81
N ILE A 307 2.06 -23.11 -12.84
CA ILE A 307 0.83 -22.37 -13.15
C ILE A 307 -0.05 -23.17 -14.12
N PRO A 308 -1.31 -23.50 -13.76
CA PRO A 308 -2.21 -24.17 -14.70
C PRO A 308 -2.49 -23.29 -15.93
N ARG A 309 -2.45 -23.87 -17.14
CA ARG A 309 -2.69 -23.16 -18.42
C ARG A 309 -4.06 -22.45 -18.50
N SER A 310 -5.01 -22.82 -17.63
CA SER A 310 -6.30 -22.14 -17.52
C SER A 310 -6.23 -20.76 -16.84
N ILE A 311 -5.15 -20.45 -16.13
CA ILE A 311 -5.01 -19.21 -15.36
C ILE A 311 -4.64 -18.05 -16.29
N ARG A 312 -5.46 -17.00 -16.27
CA ARG A 312 -5.31 -15.79 -17.10
C ARG A 312 -5.01 -14.53 -16.28
N SER A 313 -5.06 -14.64 -14.96
CA SER A 313 -4.63 -13.60 -14.03
C SER A 313 -4.08 -14.22 -12.76
N ILE A 314 -3.00 -13.66 -12.25
CA ILE A 314 -2.45 -13.95 -10.92
C ILE A 314 -2.58 -12.69 -10.06
N VAL A 315 -2.93 -12.91 -8.80
CA VAL A 315 -3.01 -11.88 -7.76
C VAL A 315 -2.18 -12.37 -6.57
N CYS A 316 -1.25 -11.55 -6.12
CA CYS A 316 -0.50 -11.73 -4.89
C CYS A 316 -1.10 -10.79 -3.84
N LEU A 317 -1.71 -11.35 -2.80
CA LEU A 317 -2.51 -10.61 -1.82
C LEU A 317 -1.78 -10.54 -0.49
N ASN A 318 -1.75 -9.35 0.09
CA ASN A 318 -1.32 -9.13 1.47
C ASN A 318 -2.52 -8.99 2.43
N LEU A 319 -3.70 -8.68 1.88
CA LEU A 319 -4.93 -8.52 2.65
C LEU A 319 -5.91 -9.66 2.34
N PRO A 320 -6.74 -10.06 3.32
CA PRO A 320 -7.76 -11.09 3.12
C PRO A 320 -8.91 -10.62 2.22
N SER A 321 -8.86 -9.37 1.74
CA SER A 321 -9.88 -8.79 0.89
C SER A 321 -9.29 -8.26 -0.42
N PHE A 322 -10.09 -8.25 -1.48
CA PHE A 322 -9.71 -7.82 -2.83
C PHE A 322 -10.91 -7.18 -3.53
N SER A 323 -10.64 -6.24 -4.44
CA SER A 323 -11.64 -5.61 -5.32
C SER A 323 -12.91 -5.12 -4.58
N GLY A 324 -12.73 -4.45 -3.45
CA GLY A 324 -13.83 -3.92 -2.65
C GLY A 324 -14.46 -4.97 -1.73
N GLY A 325 -13.63 -5.80 -1.11
CA GLY A 325 -14.05 -6.61 0.04
C GLY A 325 -14.34 -8.08 -0.22
N LEU A 326 -14.09 -8.56 -1.44
CA LEU A 326 -14.21 -9.97 -1.80
C LEU A 326 -13.04 -10.76 -1.21
N ASN A 327 -13.21 -12.02 -0.84
CA ASN A 327 -12.13 -12.86 -0.30
C ASN A 327 -11.66 -13.89 -1.34
N PRO A 328 -10.65 -13.57 -2.16
CA PRO A 328 -10.15 -14.48 -3.21
C PRO A 328 -9.42 -15.70 -2.65
N TRP A 329 -8.84 -15.60 -1.45
CA TRP A 329 -8.21 -16.75 -0.78
C TRP A 329 -9.26 -17.69 -0.18
N GLY A 330 -10.37 -17.16 0.33
CA GLY A 330 -11.39 -17.90 1.04
C GLY A 330 -10.86 -18.59 2.30
N THR A 331 -11.49 -19.70 2.71
CA THR A 331 -11.03 -20.53 3.84
C THR A 331 -10.52 -21.88 3.30
N PRO A 332 -9.23 -22.19 3.43
CA PRO A 332 -8.70 -23.50 3.06
C PRO A 332 -9.40 -24.64 3.83
N ASN A 333 -9.72 -25.74 3.14
CA ASN A 333 -10.29 -26.92 3.78
C ASN A 333 -9.21 -27.63 4.62
N LYS A 334 -9.53 -28.13 5.82
CA LYS A 334 -8.63 -28.84 6.75
C LYS A 334 -7.76 -29.92 6.09
N LYS A 335 -8.26 -30.63 5.07
CA LYS A 335 -7.46 -31.63 4.33
C LYS A 335 -6.40 -31.01 3.41
N LYS A 336 -6.68 -29.84 2.80
CA LYS A 336 -5.75 -29.14 1.90
C LYS A 336 -4.69 -28.31 2.65
N LEU A 337 -4.90 -28.06 3.94
CA LEU A 337 -3.88 -27.47 4.82
C LEU A 337 -2.65 -28.40 4.93
N HIS A 338 -2.86 -29.72 5.01
CA HIS A 338 -1.78 -30.70 5.15
C HIS A 338 -1.09 -31.10 3.83
N ASP A 339 -1.79 -31.11 2.71
CA ASP A 339 -1.22 -31.60 1.43
C ASP A 339 -0.42 -30.54 0.66
N ARG A 340 -0.58 -29.25 0.99
CA ARG A 340 -0.03 -28.12 0.21
C ARG A 340 0.55 -27.00 1.08
N ASP A 341 0.69 -27.23 2.38
CA ASP A 341 1.21 -26.27 3.38
C ASP A 341 0.54 -24.88 3.29
N LEU A 342 -0.79 -24.86 3.11
CA LEU A 342 -1.56 -23.62 3.02
C LEU A 342 -2.17 -23.26 4.37
N THR A 343 -1.96 -22.03 4.84
CA THR A 343 -2.51 -21.49 6.09
C THR A 343 -3.72 -20.57 5.83
N PRO A 344 -4.50 -20.22 6.87
CA PRO A 344 -5.38 -19.06 6.82
C PRO A 344 -4.56 -17.79 6.50
N PRO A 345 -5.16 -16.78 5.86
CA PRO A 345 -4.45 -15.54 5.52
C PRO A 345 -4.33 -14.68 6.78
N TYR A 346 -3.11 -14.27 7.09
CA TYR A 346 -2.78 -13.30 8.13
C TYR A 346 -2.15 -12.07 7.49
N VAL A 347 -2.22 -10.93 8.17
CA VAL A 347 -1.62 -9.69 7.64
C VAL A 347 -0.19 -9.46 8.12
N ASP A 348 0.33 -10.32 8.99
CA ASP A 348 1.59 -10.13 9.72
C ASP A 348 2.38 -11.45 9.93
N ASP A 349 2.22 -12.42 9.02
CA ASP A 349 2.87 -13.73 9.07
C ASP A 349 4.08 -13.87 8.11
N GLY A 350 4.39 -12.84 7.34
CA GLY A 350 5.47 -12.83 6.37
C GLY A 350 5.18 -13.59 5.07
N LEU A 351 3.91 -13.96 4.82
CA LEU A 351 3.49 -14.72 3.65
C LEU A 351 2.54 -13.93 2.76
N ILE A 352 2.67 -14.09 1.45
CA ILE A 352 1.74 -13.52 0.46
C ILE A 352 0.87 -14.62 -0.13
N GLU A 353 -0.44 -14.39 -0.21
CA GLU A 353 -1.35 -15.34 -0.85
C GLU A 353 -1.34 -15.19 -2.37
N ILE A 354 -0.96 -16.26 -3.08
CA ILE A 354 -0.90 -16.28 -4.55
C ILE A 354 -2.14 -16.99 -5.09
N VAL A 355 -3.00 -16.24 -5.78
CA VAL A 355 -4.30 -16.71 -6.30
C VAL A 355 -4.39 -16.53 -7.81
N GLY A 356 -4.92 -17.53 -8.50
CA GLY A 356 -5.14 -17.52 -9.95
C GLY A 356 -6.62 -17.46 -10.36
N PHE A 357 -6.94 -16.61 -11.33
CA PHE A 357 -8.25 -16.50 -11.98
C PHE A 357 -8.24 -17.00 -13.43
N ARG A 358 -9.34 -17.60 -13.87
CA ARG A 358 -9.44 -18.25 -15.19
C ARG A 358 -10.15 -17.36 -16.23
N ASN A 359 -11.14 -16.61 -15.78
CA ASN A 359 -12.01 -15.77 -16.58
C ASN A 359 -12.85 -14.88 -15.63
N ALA A 360 -13.66 -13.98 -16.18
CA ALA A 360 -14.51 -13.10 -15.38
C ALA A 360 -15.57 -13.85 -14.56
N TRP A 361 -16.06 -15.00 -15.04
CA TRP A 361 -16.96 -15.87 -14.27
C TRP A 361 -16.30 -16.36 -12.98
N HIS A 362 -15.02 -16.74 -13.02
CA HIS A 362 -14.28 -17.14 -11.84
C HIS A 362 -14.10 -15.97 -10.85
N GLY A 363 -14.07 -14.72 -11.34
CA GLY A 363 -14.12 -13.53 -10.48
C GLY A 363 -15.47 -13.35 -9.80
N LEU A 364 -16.59 -13.60 -10.49
CA LEU A 364 -17.93 -13.52 -9.90
C LEU A 364 -18.21 -14.60 -8.85
N VAL A 365 -17.51 -15.74 -8.91
CA VAL A 365 -17.61 -16.78 -7.88
C VAL A 365 -17.34 -16.21 -6.49
N LEU A 366 -16.50 -15.18 -6.36
CA LEU A 366 -16.20 -14.52 -5.08
C LEU A 366 -17.41 -13.82 -4.42
N LEU A 367 -18.51 -13.62 -5.15
CA LEU A 367 -19.77 -13.13 -4.57
C LEU A 367 -20.49 -14.22 -3.75
N SER A 368 -20.13 -15.49 -3.94
CA SER A 368 -20.66 -16.59 -3.13
C SER A 368 -19.88 -16.70 -1.82
N PRO A 369 -20.52 -17.03 -0.68
CA PRO A 369 -19.85 -17.12 0.62
C PRO A 369 -18.62 -18.04 0.68
N ASN A 370 -18.63 -19.12 -0.13
CA ASN A 370 -17.54 -20.10 -0.22
C ASN A 370 -16.72 -19.95 -1.51
N GLY A 371 -16.98 -18.90 -2.29
CA GLY A 371 -16.29 -18.65 -3.53
C GLY A 371 -14.85 -18.21 -3.29
N HIS A 372 -13.91 -18.82 -4.00
CA HIS A 372 -12.50 -18.49 -3.91
C HIS A 372 -11.83 -18.69 -5.28
N GLY A 373 -10.70 -18.03 -5.50
CA GLY A 373 -9.87 -18.25 -6.68
C GLY A 373 -9.09 -19.56 -6.61
N THR A 374 -8.24 -19.83 -7.60
CA THR A 374 -7.35 -21.00 -7.54
C THR A 374 -6.18 -20.67 -6.60
N ARG A 375 -6.11 -21.29 -5.42
CA ARG A 375 -4.95 -21.14 -4.52
C ARG A 375 -3.71 -21.79 -5.14
N LEU A 376 -2.71 -20.98 -5.48
CA LEU A 376 -1.49 -21.44 -6.13
C LEU A 376 -0.40 -21.71 -5.10
N ALA A 377 -0.14 -20.77 -4.20
CA ALA A 377 0.83 -20.92 -3.11
C ALA A 377 0.65 -19.82 -2.05
N GLN A 378 1.32 -19.98 -0.91
CA GLN A 378 1.76 -18.92 0.00
C GLN A 378 3.29 -18.94 0.04
N ALA A 379 3.92 -17.77 0.07
CA ALA A 379 5.39 -17.65 0.05
C ALA A 379 5.85 -16.30 0.60
N ASN A 380 7.10 -16.22 1.07
CA ASN A 380 7.73 -14.96 1.48
C ASN A 380 8.38 -14.20 0.30
N ARG A 381 8.62 -14.87 -0.83
CA ARG A 381 9.08 -14.28 -2.10
C ARG A 381 8.44 -14.95 -3.30
N ILE A 382 8.21 -14.17 -4.35
CA ILE A 382 7.76 -14.63 -5.66
C ILE A 382 8.51 -13.88 -6.76
N ARG A 383 8.94 -14.59 -7.80
CA ARG A 383 9.63 -14.04 -8.96
C ARG A 383 8.93 -14.45 -10.24
N PHE A 384 8.66 -13.47 -11.09
CA PHE A 384 8.13 -13.63 -12.45
C PHE A 384 9.25 -13.35 -13.45
N GLU A 385 9.63 -14.37 -14.22
CA GLU A 385 10.60 -14.27 -15.31
C GLU A 385 9.82 -14.34 -16.64
N PHE A 386 9.72 -13.21 -17.34
CA PHE A 386 8.91 -13.14 -18.57
C PHE A 386 9.63 -13.78 -19.75
N HIS A 387 8.89 -14.60 -20.51
CA HIS A 387 9.43 -15.25 -21.70
C HIS A 387 9.53 -14.26 -22.86
N LYS A 388 10.66 -14.33 -23.58
CA LYS A 388 10.91 -13.57 -24.81
C LYS A 388 9.87 -13.89 -25.88
N GLY A 389 9.35 -12.86 -26.54
CA GLY A 389 8.42 -12.99 -27.66
C GLY A 389 7.03 -13.57 -27.31
N ALA A 390 6.71 -13.77 -26.03
CA ALA A 390 5.44 -14.35 -25.61
C ALA A 390 4.25 -13.39 -25.83
N ALA A 391 4.47 -12.09 -25.65
CA ALA A 391 3.54 -11.00 -25.95
C ALA A 391 4.31 -9.68 -26.03
N ASP A 392 3.69 -8.66 -26.65
CA ASP A 392 4.22 -7.29 -26.72
C ASP A 392 4.09 -6.54 -25.38
N HIS A 393 3.04 -6.84 -24.61
CA HIS A 393 2.81 -6.26 -23.28
C HIS A 393 1.95 -7.17 -22.40
N THR A 394 1.92 -6.85 -21.12
CA THR A 394 0.93 -7.32 -20.14
C THR A 394 0.35 -6.13 -19.38
N PHE A 395 -0.71 -6.36 -18.61
CA PHE A 395 -1.26 -5.37 -17.69
C PHE A 395 -0.91 -5.79 -16.27
N MET A 396 -0.47 -4.84 -15.48
CA MET A 396 -0.13 -5.02 -14.08
C MET A 396 -0.84 -3.99 -13.23
N ARG A 397 -0.94 -4.27 -11.94
CA ARG A 397 -1.61 -3.41 -10.96
C ARG A 397 -0.97 -3.56 -9.59
N LEU A 398 -0.76 -2.44 -8.92
CA LEU A 398 -0.18 -2.36 -7.59
C LEU A 398 -1.08 -1.46 -6.73
N ASP A 399 -1.62 -1.98 -5.63
CA ASP A 399 -2.47 -1.26 -4.67
C ASP A 399 -3.59 -0.40 -5.29
N GLY A 400 -4.16 -0.91 -6.39
CA GLY A 400 -5.26 -0.29 -7.10
C GLY A 400 -4.85 0.54 -8.32
N GLU A 401 -3.57 0.84 -8.52
CA GLU A 401 -3.03 1.61 -9.64
C GLU A 401 -2.55 0.70 -10.78
N PRO A 402 -3.22 0.71 -11.95
CA PRO A 402 -2.87 -0.17 -13.06
C PRO A 402 -1.93 0.51 -14.07
N TRP A 403 -1.07 -0.27 -14.72
CA TRP A 403 -0.27 0.17 -15.85
C TRP A 403 -0.15 -0.91 -16.93
N LYS A 404 0.20 -0.48 -18.13
CA LYS A 404 0.49 -1.36 -19.27
C LYS A 404 2.00 -1.58 -19.31
N GLN A 405 2.44 -2.80 -19.04
CA GLN A 405 3.85 -3.18 -18.94
C GLN A 405 4.36 -3.78 -20.25
N PRO A 406 5.31 -3.13 -20.96
CA PRO A 406 6.01 -3.72 -22.09
C PRO A 406 6.74 -5.00 -21.68
N LEU A 407 6.72 -5.99 -22.57
CA LEU A 407 7.35 -7.29 -22.39
C LEU A 407 8.51 -7.49 -23.38
N PRO A 408 9.45 -8.42 -23.09
CA PRO A 408 10.64 -8.58 -23.91
C PRO A 408 10.29 -9.15 -25.29
N VAL A 409 10.68 -8.44 -26.34
CA VAL A 409 10.45 -8.86 -27.75
C VAL A 409 11.62 -9.71 -28.25
N ASP A 410 12.86 -9.27 -28.00
CA ASP A 410 14.08 -9.91 -28.46
C ASP A 410 14.92 -10.47 -27.29
N ASP A 411 16.23 -10.19 -27.24
CA ASP A 411 17.14 -10.73 -26.24
C ASP A 411 16.96 -10.21 -24.80
N ASP A 412 15.94 -9.40 -24.60
CA ASP A 412 15.68 -8.68 -23.37
C ASP A 412 15.08 -9.59 -22.29
N THR A 413 15.28 -9.20 -21.04
CA THR A 413 14.71 -9.87 -19.88
C THR A 413 13.90 -8.86 -19.08
N VAL A 414 12.65 -9.20 -18.79
CA VAL A 414 11.85 -8.50 -17.78
C VAL A 414 11.68 -9.46 -16.61
N VAL A 415 12.05 -8.99 -15.42
CA VAL A 415 11.91 -9.75 -14.17
C VAL A 415 11.18 -8.89 -13.16
N VAL A 416 10.13 -9.44 -12.56
CA VAL A 416 9.43 -8.83 -11.42
C VAL A 416 9.62 -9.74 -10.22
N GLU A 417 10.15 -9.19 -9.15
CA GLU A 417 10.32 -9.89 -7.88
C GLU A 417 9.55 -9.16 -6.79
N ILE A 418 8.86 -9.94 -5.96
CA ILE A 418 8.15 -9.48 -4.77
C ILE A 418 8.72 -10.22 -3.58
N SER A 419 9.06 -9.51 -2.52
CA SER A 419 9.58 -10.08 -1.28
C SER A 419 9.01 -9.36 -0.07
N HIS A 420 8.85 -10.09 1.03
CA HIS A 420 8.63 -9.47 2.33
C HIS A 420 9.76 -8.49 2.65
N PHE A 421 9.42 -7.34 3.24
CA PHE A 421 10.37 -6.27 3.57
C PHE A 421 10.38 -5.92 5.05
N GLY A 422 9.25 -6.05 5.74
CA GLY A 422 9.09 -5.65 7.12
C GLY A 422 7.62 -5.44 7.45
N GLN A 423 7.35 -4.65 8.47
CA GLN A 423 5.99 -4.37 8.93
C GLN A 423 5.77 -2.89 9.23
N VAL A 424 4.53 -2.43 9.09
CA VAL A 424 4.09 -1.09 9.49
C VAL A 424 2.84 -1.20 10.36
N SER A 425 2.60 -0.17 11.16
CA SER A 425 1.45 -0.12 12.07
C SER A 425 0.25 0.56 11.43
N MET A 426 -0.89 -0.12 11.43
CA MET A 426 -2.18 0.43 11.05
C MET A 426 -3.14 0.47 12.24
N LEU A 427 -4.09 1.40 12.19
CA LEU A 427 -5.18 1.45 13.16
C LEU A 427 -6.33 0.57 12.66
N ALA A 428 -6.82 -0.31 13.53
CA ALA A 428 -7.91 -1.24 13.29
C ALA A 428 -9.09 -0.94 14.22
N THR A 429 -10.30 -0.89 13.66
CA THR A 429 -11.53 -0.76 14.45
C THR A 429 -12.00 -2.13 14.97
N PRO A 430 -12.99 -2.19 15.87
CA PRO A 430 -13.59 -3.46 16.27
C PRO A 430 -14.19 -4.28 15.12
N ASP A 431 -14.55 -3.64 14.00
CA ASP A 431 -15.09 -4.29 12.80
C ASP A 431 -14.00 -4.76 11.82
N CYS A 432 -12.73 -4.81 12.28
CA CYS A 432 -11.60 -5.29 11.49
C CYS A 432 -11.83 -6.72 10.97
N ARG A 433 -11.53 -6.91 9.67
CA ARG A 433 -11.58 -8.22 9.01
C ARG A 433 -10.21 -8.89 8.92
N SER A 434 -9.14 -8.10 8.95
CA SER A 434 -7.77 -8.59 9.03
C SER A 434 -7.55 -9.38 10.31
N LYS A 435 -6.72 -10.41 10.24
CA LYS A 435 -6.33 -11.22 11.39
C LYS A 435 -4.83 -11.18 11.56
N SER A 436 -4.41 -11.04 12.81
CA SER A 436 -3.02 -11.20 13.21
C SER A 436 -2.74 -12.68 13.53
N ILE A 437 -1.57 -13.18 13.14
CA ILE A 437 -1.11 -14.50 13.56
C ILE A 437 -0.93 -14.58 15.07
N TYR A 438 -0.67 -13.44 15.73
CA TYR A 438 -0.51 -13.30 17.18
C TYR A 438 -1.83 -13.11 17.93
N ASP A 439 -2.98 -13.12 17.25
CA ASP A 439 -4.28 -13.06 17.92
C ASP A 439 -4.49 -14.33 18.79
N PRO A 440 -4.92 -14.21 20.06
CA PRO A 440 -5.17 -15.36 20.95
C PRO A 440 -6.16 -16.38 20.38
N SER A 441 -7.00 -15.98 19.43
CA SER A 441 -7.99 -16.84 18.77
C SER A 441 -7.46 -17.56 17.52
N SER A 442 -6.23 -17.27 17.09
CA SER A 442 -5.57 -17.93 15.97
C SER A 442 -5.17 -19.36 16.36
N PRO A 443 -5.41 -20.37 15.51
CA PRO A 443 -4.88 -21.71 15.77
C PRO A 443 -3.37 -21.63 15.89
N ILE A 444 -2.83 -22.02 17.04
CA ILE A 444 -1.39 -22.04 17.33
C ILE A 444 -0.73 -23.00 16.31
N SER A 445 -0.11 -22.45 15.27
CA SER A 445 0.98 -23.15 14.60
C SER A 445 2.20 -22.93 15.50
N HIS A 446 2.78 -24.02 16.01
CA HIS A 446 4.10 -23.97 16.60
C HIS A 446 5.10 -23.66 15.48
N HIS A 447 5.26 -22.39 15.15
CA HIS A 447 6.54 -21.89 14.68
C HIS A 447 7.31 -21.54 15.95
N GLU A 448 8.30 -22.36 16.28
CA GLU A 448 9.36 -21.92 17.17
C GLU A 448 9.83 -20.56 16.64
N GLU A 449 10.01 -19.59 17.54
CA GLU A 449 10.80 -18.39 17.24
C GLU A 449 12.18 -18.88 16.82
N GLY A 450 12.33 -19.15 15.53
CA GLY A 450 13.62 -19.35 14.92
C GLY A 450 14.34 -18.03 15.08
N GLU A 451 15.34 -18.01 15.96
CA GLU A 451 16.44 -17.06 15.91
C GLU A 451 16.71 -16.74 14.44
N ASP A 452 16.70 -15.45 14.08
CA ASP A 452 17.02 -14.93 12.75
C ASP A 452 18.01 -15.87 12.07
N SER A 453 17.51 -16.77 11.22
CA SER A 453 18.39 -17.56 10.38
C SER A 453 18.93 -16.51 9.44
N SER A 454 20.14 -16.05 9.72
CA SER A 454 20.90 -15.18 8.86
C SER A 454 21.07 -15.94 7.55
N ILE A 455 20.08 -15.81 6.67
CA ILE A 455 20.24 -16.06 5.25
C ILE A 455 21.42 -15.16 4.92
N GLU A 456 22.53 -15.77 4.48
CA GLU A 456 23.63 -15.02 3.87
C GLU A 456 23.08 -14.38 2.58
N GLU A 457 22.28 -13.33 2.75
CA GLU A 457 21.95 -12.43 1.67
C GLU A 457 23.27 -11.79 1.26
N THR A 458 23.65 -12.00 0.00
CA THR A 458 24.83 -11.36 -0.55
C THR A 458 24.71 -9.85 -0.33
N MET A 459 25.83 -9.17 -0.04
CA MET A 459 25.88 -7.71 0.16
C MET A 459 25.18 -6.92 -0.97
N GLU A 460 25.09 -7.52 -2.16
CA GLU A 460 24.41 -7.06 -3.37
C GLU A 460 22.86 -7.08 -3.26
N ASP A 461 22.25 -8.09 -2.63
CA ASP A 461 20.78 -8.19 -2.40
C ASP A 461 20.31 -7.21 -1.30
N PHE A 462 21.21 -6.81 -0.39
CA PHE A 462 20.92 -5.99 0.77
C PHE A 462 20.72 -4.50 0.45
N GLU A 463 21.47 -3.91 -0.50
CA GLU A 463 21.37 -2.47 -0.84
C GLU A 463 20.07 -2.13 -1.60
N GLU A 464 19.65 -2.98 -2.53
CA GLU A 464 18.45 -2.76 -3.34
C GLU A 464 17.16 -2.84 -2.49
N ARG A 465 17.17 -3.69 -1.44
CA ARG A 465 16.05 -3.90 -0.51
C ARG A 465 16.13 -3.05 0.76
N LYS A 466 16.83 -1.90 0.77
CA LYS A 466 16.86 -1.03 1.97
C LYS A 466 15.65 -0.10 2.14
N LYS A 467 14.95 0.22 1.05
CA LYS A 467 13.83 1.17 1.02
C LYS A 467 12.97 1.02 -0.24
N PHE A 468 11.71 1.41 -0.18
CA PHE A 468 10.75 1.39 -1.28
C PHE A 468 11.01 2.46 -2.33
N GLY A 469 11.62 3.59 -1.94
CA GLY A 469 11.88 4.74 -2.82
C GLY A 469 10.81 5.83 -2.75
N ALA A 470 9.85 5.73 -1.82
CA ALA A 470 8.83 6.71 -1.53
C ALA A 470 9.37 7.96 -0.82
N ALA A 471 10.48 7.82 -0.07
CA ALA A 471 11.21 8.92 0.53
C ALA A 471 12.73 8.69 0.54
N ASP A 472 13.50 9.77 0.74
CA ASP A 472 14.90 9.65 1.11
C ASP A 472 15.02 9.22 2.58
N THR A 473 15.97 8.33 2.89
CA THR A 473 16.10 7.79 4.25
C THR A 473 16.35 8.96 5.20
N PHE A 474 15.51 9.08 6.21
CA PHE A 474 15.70 10.09 7.24
C PHE A 474 16.93 9.70 8.06
N LYS A 475 17.86 10.64 8.20
CA LYS A 475 18.91 10.58 9.20
C LYS A 475 18.84 11.89 9.96
N PHE A 476 18.89 11.81 11.28
CA PHE A 476 19.19 12.99 12.06
C PHE A 476 20.59 13.49 11.63
N PRO A 477 20.79 14.79 11.42
CA PRO A 477 22.11 15.33 11.12
C PRO A 477 23.10 14.88 12.20
N ASP A 478 24.19 14.23 11.79
CA ASP A 478 25.32 13.85 12.64
C ASP A 478 26.11 15.13 13.00
N GLU A 479 25.49 16.00 13.80
CA GLU A 479 26.01 17.17 14.54
C GLU A 479 24.81 18.07 14.88
N PHE A 480 24.02 17.65 15.87
CA PHE A 480 23.22 18.61 16.64
C PHE A 480 24.18 19.39 17.54
N ASP A 481 24.89 20.36 16.96
CA ASP A 481 25.72 21.27 17.76
C ASP A 481 24.80 22.30 18.45
N VAL A 482 24.48 22.00 19.70
CA VAL A 482 23.65 22.81 20.60
C VAL A 482 24.25 24.21 20.81
N ALA A 483 25.51 24.43 20.44
CA ALA A 483 26.21 25.71 20.59
C ALA A 483 25.68 26.84 19.68
N HIS A 484 24.91 26.53 18.62
CA HIS A 484 24.44 27.55 17.67
C HIS A 484 23.02 28.11 17.92
N LEU A 485 22.36 27.72 19.02
CA LEU A 485 21.04 28.25 19.43
C LEU A 485 21.08 29.04 20.75
N SER A 486 22.24 29.57 21.14
CA SER A 486 22.38 30.48 22.29
C SER A 486 22.01 31.92 21.95
#